data_AF-A0A7K3QR45-F1
#
_entry.id   AF-A0A7K3QR45-F1
#
_cell.length_a   1.000
_cell.length_b   1.000
_cell.length_c   1.000
_cell.angle_alpha   90.00
_cell.angle_beta   90.00
_cell.angle_gamma   90.00
#
_symmetry.space_group_name_H-M   'P 1'
#
loop_
_entity.id
_entity.type
_entity.pdbx_description
1 polymer ?
#
loop_
_entity_poly.entity_id
_entity_poly.type
_entity_poly.pdbx_seq_one_letter_code
_entity_poly.pdbx_strand_id
1 'polypeptide(L)'
;PREFERLASADSLAPAALLRRSPVPLEIGPSDGARSALLVNGHRLAVPDAVAEALRGLADGRAVAAARFFPGVDEARSVHVAQGLTRLGVLETADRTRS
;
A
#
# COMPACT_ATOMS: atom_id res chain seq x y z
N PRO A 1 18.57 -22.99 10.33
CA PRO A 1 18.37 -21.61 10.84
C PRO A 1 18.50 -20.47 9.81
N ARG A 2 19.19 -20.65 8.67
CA ARG A 2 19.52 -19.54 7.74
C ARG A 2 18.47 -19.21 6.66
N GLU A 3 17.40 -19.98 6.56
CA GLU A 3 16.39 -19.84 5.48
C GLU A 3 15.24 -18.90 5.87
N PHE A 4 14.92 -18.81 7.16
CA PHE A 4 13.92 -17.86 7.69
C PHE A 4 14.38 -16.40 7.61
N GLU A 5 15.68 -16.12 7.77
CA GLU A 5 16.24 -14.77 7.66
C GLU A 5 16.21 -14.22 6.22
N ARG A 6 16.26 -15.09 5.20
CA ARG A 6 16.20 -14.67 3.79
C ARG A 6 14.79 -14.25 3.35
N LEU A 7 13.75 -14.89 3.89
CA LEU A 7 12.35 -14.47 3.69
C LEU A 7 12.03 -13.19 4.46
N ALA A 8 12.68 -12.95 5.60
CA ALA A 8 12.51 -11.70 6.36
C ALA A 8 13.24 -10.50 5.73
N SER A 9 14.36 -10.73 5.03
CA SER A 9 15.21 -9.66 4.48
C SER A 9 14.73 -9.09 3.15
N ALA A 10 13.80 -9.76 2.45
CA ALA A 10 13.15 -9.23 1.25
C ALA A 10 11.95 -8.30 1.58
N ASP A 11 11.63 -8.13 2.86
CA ASP A 11 10.26 -7.86 3.26
C ASP A 11 10.18 -6.89 4.44
N SER A 12 10.91 -5.79 4.38
CA SER A 12 10.71 -4.66 5.29
C SER A 12 10.68 -3.35 4.51
N LEU A 13 9.50 -2.74 4.49
CA LEU A 13 9.31 -1.41 3.92
C LEU A 13 9.78 -0.39 4.97
N ALA A 14 10.79 0.41 4.65
CA ALA A 14 11.23 1.47 5.56
C ALA A 14 10.10 2.49 5.78
N PRO A 15 9.91 3.04 6.99
CA PRO A 15 8.85 4.03 7.25
C PRO A 15 8.90 5.25 6.32
N ALA A 16 10.11 5.68 5.96
CA ALA A 16 10.35 6.81 5.04
C ALA A 16 10.29 6.44 3.55
N ALA A 17 10.13 5.15 3.21
CA ALA A 17 10.05 4.73 1.81
C ALA A 17 8.86 5.40 1.13
N LEU A 18 9.11 6.02 -0.03
CA LEU A 18 8.07 6.66 -0.82
C LEU A 18 7.34 5.61 -1.64
N LEU A 19 6.03 5.66 -1.61
CA LEU A 19 5.13 4.75 -2.30
C LEU A 19 4.23 5.54 -3.23
N ARG A 20 3.97 4.99 -4.42
CA ARG A 20 2.93 5.49 -5.33
C ARG A 20 1.99 4.36 -5.70
N ARG A 21 0.86 4.71 -6.29
CA ARG A 21 -0.06 3.73 -6.87
C ARG A 21 0.63 3.04 -8.05
N SER A 22 0.62 1.71 -8.04
CA SER A 22 1.08 0.90 -9.16
C SER A 22 0.17 1.11 -10.37
N PRO A 23 0.66 0.93 -11.61
CA PRO A 23 -0.15 1.07 -12.82
C PRO A 23 -1.21 -0.04 -12.99
N VAL A 24 -1.29 -1.01 -12.08
CA VAL A 24 -2.30 -2.07 -12.13
C VAL A 24 -3.72 -1.49 -12.06
N PRO A 25 -4.68 -2.03 -12.84
CA PRO A 25 -6.08 -1.66 -12.70
C PRO A 25 -6.57 -1.92 -11.27
N LEU A 26 -7.07 -0.86 -10.64
CA LEU A 26 -7.62 -0.89 -9.29
C LEU A 26 -8.95 -0.13 -9.30
N GLU A 27 -10.03 -0.82 -8.96
CA GLU A 27 -11.33 -0.20 -8.74
C GLU A 27 -11.62 -0.11 -7.25
N ILE A 28 -12.13 1.05 -6.83
CA ILE A 28 -12.52 1.31 -5.44
C ILE A 28 -14.03 1.44 -5.42
N GLY A 29 -14.70 0.41 -4.93
CA GLY A 29 -16.14 0.31 -4.84
C GLY A 29 -16.74 1.07 -3.64
N PRO A 30 -18.03 0.85 -3.34
CA PRO A 30 -18.72 1.53 -2.26
C PRO A 30 -18.17 1.17 -0.88
N SER A 31 -18.34 2.11 0.06
CA SER A 31 -18.06 1.93 1.49
C SER A 31 -19.30 1.38 2.23
N ASP A 32 -19.06 0.57 3.26
CA ASP A 32 -20.07 0.11 4.23
C ASP A 32 -20.13 0.98 5.51
N GLY A 33 -19.43 2.11 5.54
CA GLY A 33 -19.29 3.01 6.68
C GLY A 33 -18.02 2.77 7.52
N ALA A 34 -17.27 1.71 7.24
CA ALA A 34 -15.94 1.48 7.84
C ALA A 34 -14.91 0.97 6.83
N ARG A 35 -15.36 0.25 5.80
CA ARG A 35 -14.52 -0.40 4.80
C ARG A 35 -15.09 -0.18 3.40
N SER A 36 -14.17 -0.02 2.47
CA SER A 36 -14.43 0.05 1.04
C SER A 36 -13.98 -1.22 0.36
N ALA A 37 -14.72 -1.66 -0.66
CA ALA A 37 -14.29 -2.74 -1.52
C ALA A 37 -13.18 -2.26 -2.47
N LEU A 38 -12.08 -3.00 -2.56
CA LEU A 38 -11.11 -2.87 -3.64
C LEU A 38 -11.22 -4.09 -4.55
N LEU A 39 -11.16 -3.85 -5.86
CA LEU A 39 -10.96 -4.87 -6.88
C LEU A 39 -9.60 -4.63 -7.54
N VAL A 40 -8.69 -5.59 -7.38
CA VAL A 40 -7.34 -5.55 -7.98
C VAL A 40 -7.05 -6.90 -8.61
N ASN A 41 -6.62 -6.93 -9.87
CA ASN A 41 -6.31 -8.17 -10.59
C ASN A 41 -7.45 -9.23 -10.52
N GLY A 42 -8.72 -8.80 -10.53
CA GLY A 42 -9.87 -9.69 -10.40
C GLY A 42 -10.15 -10.21 -8.98
N HIS A 43 -9.34 -9.85 -7.99
CA HIS A 43 -9.53 -10.18 -6.58
C HIS A 43 -10.20 -9.05 -5.83
N ARG A 44 -11.26 -9.39 -5.09
CA ARG A 44 -11.95 -8.45 -4.21
C ARG A 44 -11.41 -8.54 -2.80
N LEU A 45 -11.00 -7.42 -2.23
CA LEU A 45 -10.64 -7.29 -0.81
C LEU A 45 -11.38 -6.12 -0.17
N ALA A 46 -11.58 -6.17 1.14
CA ALA A 46 -12.10 -5.05 1.91
C ALA A 46 -10.94 -4.35 2.62
N VAL A 47 -10.87 -3.03 2.50
CA VAL A 47 -9.88 -2.19 3.20
C VAL A 47 -10.58 -1.12 4.02
N PRO A 48 -9.96 -0.60 5.09
CA PRO A 48 -10.48 0.57 5.80
C PRO A 48 -10.72 1.74 4.84
N ASP A 49 -11.76 2.54 5.07
CA ASP A 49 -12.08 3.68 4.20
C ASP A 49 -10.93 4.68 4.07
N ALA A 50 -10.21 4.94 5.16
CA ALA A 50 -9.03 5.80 5.14
C ALA A 50 -7.93 5.29 4.18
N VAL A 51 -7.79 3.97 4.02
CA VAL A 51 -6.86 3.36 3.05
C VAL A 51 -7.38 3.55 1.62
N ALA A 52 -8.68 3.38 1.41
CA ALA A 52 -9.30 3.64 0.10
C ALA A 52 -9.15 5.11 -0.31
N GLU A 53 -9.37 6.05 0.60
CA GLU A 53 -9.14 7.49 0.34
C GLU A 53 -7.67 7.79 0.04
N ALA A 54 -6.73 7.20 0.78
CA ALA A 54 -5.31 7.34 0.48
C ALA A 54 -5.00 6.87 -0.95
N LEU A 55 -5.54 5.72 -1.37
CA LEU A 55 -5.37 5.19 -2.73
C LEU A 55 -6.01 6.05 -3.81
N ARG A 56 -7.13 6.73 -3.53
CA ARG A 56 -7.72 7.74 -4.43
C ARG A 56 -6.78 8.94 -4.55
N GLY A 57 -6.23 9.43 -3.44
CA GLY A 57 -5.25 10.52 -3.44
C GLY A 57 -3.99 10.23 -4.25
N LEU A 58 -3.55 8.97 -4.33
CA LEU A 58 -2.37 8.59 -5.10
C LEU A 58 -2.62 8.40 -6.61
N ALA A 59 -3.86 8.52 -7.11
CA ALA A 59 -4.20 8.24 -8.51
C ALA A 59 -3.42 9.11 -9.52
N ASP A 60 -3.05 10.34 -9.15
CA ASP A 60 -2.34 11.28 -10.03
C ASP A 60 -0.81 11.07 -10.06
N GLY A 61 -0.33 9.86 -9.73
CA GLY A 61 1.10 9.54 -9.67
C GLY A 61 1.85 10.15 -8.49
N ARG A 62 1.12 10.71 -7.50
CA ARG A 62 1.70 11.23 -6.26
C ARG A 62 2.37 10.11 -5.46
N ALA A 63 3.37 10.49 -4.68
CA ALA A 63 4.03 9.59 -3.75
C ALA A 63 3.76 9.99 -2.28
N VAL A 64 3.74 9.00 -1.39
CA VAL A 64 3.56 9.17 0.06
C VAL A 64 4.52 8.27 0.82
N ALA A 65 5.04 8.73 1.96
CA ALA A 65 5.85 7.90 2.83
C ALA A 65 5.01 6.76 3.43
N ALA A 66 5.59 5.55 3.55
CA ALA A 66 4.93 4.37 4.10
C ALA A 66 4.35 4.61 5.51
N ALA A 67 5.06 5.34 6.36
CA ALA A 67 4.64 5.76 7.69
C ALA A 67 3.37 6.63 7.72
N ARG A 68 3.07 7.32 6.61
CA ARG A 68 1.98 8.29 6.49
C ARG A 68 0.88 7.84 5.55
N PHE A 69 0.99 6.64 4.99
CA PHE A 69 0.03 6.09 4.03
C PHE A 69 -1.36 5.90 4.66
N PHE A 70 -1.43 5.42 5.89
CA PHE A 70 -2.68 5.22 6.63
C PHE A 70 -2.79 6.27 7.74
N PRO A 71 -3.48 7.40 7.51
CA PRO A 71 -3.63 8.43 8.53
C PRO A 71 -4.50 7.95 9.69
N GLY A 72 -4.20 8.42 10.91
CA GLY A 72 -4.97 8.11 12.11
C GLY A 72 -4.60 6.79 12.80
N VAL A 73 -3.61 6.06 12.29
CA VAL A 73 -2.98 4.92 12.99
C VAL A 73 -1.52 5.23 13.32
N ASP A 74 -0.93 4.40 14.18
CA ASP A 74 0.50 4.46 14.46
C ASP A 74 1.36 4.10 13.23
N GLU A 75 2.62 4.54 13.26
CA GLU A 75 3.57 4.35 12.15
C GLU A 75 3.73 2.87 11.77
N ALA A 76 3.93 1.99 12.74
CA ALA A 76 4.16 0.57 12.49
C ALA A 76 2.97 -0.06 11.77
N ARG A 77 1.74 0.28 12.18
CA ARG A 77 0.52 -0.17 11.51
C ARG A 77 0.37 0.39 10.11
N SER A 78 0.70 1.67 9.90
CA SER A 78 0.68 2.26 8.55
C SER A 78 1.65 1.54 7.62
N VAL A 79 2.90 1.33 8.06
CA VAL A 79 3.93 0.63 7.30
C VAL A 79 3.49 -0.79 6.97
N HIS A 80 2.94 -1.51 7.94
CA HIS A 80 2.48 -2.88 7.74
C HIS A 80 1.37 -2.99 6.67
N VAL A 81 0.39 -2.08 6.70
CA VAL A 81 -0.67 -2.03 5.69
C VAL A 81 -0.10 -1.67 4.32
N ALA A 82 0.75 -0.67 4.25
CA ALA A 82 1.40 -0.23 3.01
C ALA A 82 2.25 -1.35 2.39
N GLN A 83 2.95 -2.11 3.21
CA GLN A 83 3.69 -3.30 2.81
C GLN A 83 2.77 -4.39 2.26
N GLY A 84 1.65 -4.68 2.92
CA GLY A 84 0.65 -5.64 2.43
C GLY A 84 0.12 -5.27 1.04
N LEU A 85 -0.22 -3.99 0.83
CA LEU A 85 -0.66 -3.48 -0.47
C LEU A 85 0.45 -3.49 -1.53
N THR A 86 1.71 -3.30 -1.12
CA THR A 86 2.87 -3.42 -2.01
C THR A 86 3.05 -4.88 -2.47
N ARG A 87 2.90 -5.86 -1.57
CA ARG A 87 2.94 -7.30 -1.93
C ARG A 87 1.79 -7.71 -2.86
N LEU A 88 0.63 -7.07 -2.73
CA LEU A 88 -0.51 -7.26 -3.63
C LEU A 88 -0.35 -6.54 -4.98
N GLY A 89 0.73 -5.78 -5.16
CA GLY A 89 1.01 -5.02 -6.38
C GLY A 89 0.15 -3.75 -6.54
N VAL A 90 -0.60 -3.34 -5.50
CA VAL A 90 -1.43 -2.12 -5.50
C VAL A 90 -0.57 -0.88 -5.35
N LEU A 91 0.46 -0.96 -4.51
CA LEU A 91 1.47 0.08 -4.34
C LEU A 91 2.81 -0.41 -4.87
N GLU A 92 3.65 0.53 -5.26
CA GLU A 92 5.04 0.27 -5.59
C GLU A 92 5.92 1.35 -4.95
N THR A 93 7.18 1.00 -4.65
CA THR A 93 8.16 1.99 -4.21
C THR A 93 8.41 2.98 -5.33
N ALA A 94 8.20 4.26 -5.03
CA ALA A 94 8.56 5.37 -5.90
C ALA A 94 10.08 5.61 -5.79
N ASP A 95 10.88 4.59 -6.15
CA ASP A 95 12.34 4.74 -6.19
C ASP A 95 12.78 5.43 -7.47
N ARG A 96 13.81 6.29 -7.33
CA ARG A 96 14.28 7.20 -8.37
C ARG A 96 14.49 6.48 -9.70
N THR A 97 13.94 7.08 -10.75
CA THR A 97 14.49 7.13 -12.10
C THR A 97 15.81 6.36 -12.24
N ARG A 98 15.79 5.17 -12.83
CA ARG A 98 16.99 4.69 -13.53
C ARG A 98 17.19 5.64 -14.71
N SER A 99 18.10 6.60 -14.53
CA SER A 99 18.81 7.25 -15.64
C SER A 99 19.64 6.22 -16.40
#